data_AF-A0A819ZL03-F1
#
_entry.id   AF-A0A819ZL03-F1
#
_cell.length_a   1.000
_cell.length_b   1.000
_cell.length_c   1.000
_cell.angle_alpha   90.00
_cell.angle_beta   90.00
_cell.angle_gamma   90.00
#
_symmetry.space_group_name_H-M   'P 1'
#
loop_
_entity.id
_entity.type
_entity.pdbx_description
1 polymer ?
#
loop_
_entity_poly.entity_id
_entity_poly.type
_entity_poly.pdbx_seq_one_letter_code
_entity_poly.pdbx_strand_id
1 'polypeptide(L)'
;MCKDKLLNLKRFSLKSSYPFQQYDKVVLLLRRRNRVIGGTYVQHDILDYMPQLRSFTFYVCTYVDLVAVPYELSSEDIQLTLANIEQHIGSMVNYVTNSVNFVYGVRAACSVFSLPFGFDYLRDIGNNFPNIVFSSVTYLVIQDIIPFEHEFFMRIARSFPLLKHLFIRNKESQNLNGLMTLSSDNCQLHSIIKYPHLTILGVVSAHRDYIEQFLDETKTFVPCLTEFEVYVDDLKTVTKDFTREETRRNCAKVKKITSIEPVVHSEDLCLYFPSLYK
;
A
#
# COMPACT_ATOMS: atom_id res chain seq x y z
N MET A 1 -43.66 -2.72 -3.26
CA MET A 1 -42.57 -2.07 -2.47
C MET A 1 -41.18 -2.27 -3.09
N CYS A 2 -41.05 -2.31 -4.43
CA CYS A 2 -39.81 -2.74 -5.10
C CYS A 2 -39.35 -1.78 -6.23
N LYS A 3 -39.49 -0.47 -6.04
CA LYS A 3 -38.96 0.55 -6.98
C LYS A 3 -38.01 1.56 -6.33
N ASP A 4 -38.06 1.74 -5.00
CA ASP A 4 -37.25 2.78 -4.32
C ASP A 4 -35.81 2.34 -3.97
N LYS A 5 -35.49 1.04 -4.01
CA LYS A 5 -34.09 0.56 -3.81
C LYS A 5 -33.21 0.67 -5.06
N LEU A 6 -33.80 0.87 -6.24
CA LEU A 6 -33.06 1.05 -7.51
C LEU A 6 -32.45 2.45 -7.66
N LEU A 7 -32.88 3.44 -6.87
CA LEU A 7 -32.36 4.81 -6.94
C LEU A 7 -30.95 4.98 -6.36
N ASN A 8 -30.48 4.06 -5.50
CA ASN A 8 -29.12 4.11 -4.93
C ASN A 8 -28.06 3.37 -5.76
N LEU A 9 -28.45 2.59 -6.76
CA LEU A 9 -27.55 2.00 -7.76
C LEU A 9 -27.30 2.93 -8.97
N LYS A 10 -28.03 4.06 -9.10
CA LYS A 10 -27.87 5.00 -10.23
C LYS A 10 -26.62 5.90 -10.17
N ARG A 11 -25.71 5.69 -9.22
CA ARG A 11 -24.42 6.39 -9.14
C ARG A 11 -23.20 5.47 -9.24
N PHE A 12 -23.35 4.32 -9.89
CA PHE A 12 -22.20 3.62 -10.44
C PHE A 12 -21.75 4.35 -11.71
N SER A 13 -20.72 5.19 -11.58
CA SER A 13 -19.97 5.66 -12.74
C SER A 13 -19.17 4.48 -13.31
N LEU A 14 -19.84 3.63 -14.10
CA LEU A 14 -19.17 2.80 -15.09
C LEU A 14 -18.61 3.73 -16.17
N LYS A 15 -17.38 4.21 -16.00
CA LYS A 15 -16.63 4.77 -17.12
C LYS A 15 -16.15 3.59 -17.98
N SER A 16 -17.03 3.06 -18.84
CA SER A 16 -16.63 2.17 -19.92
C SER A 16 -16.80 2.92 -21.24
N SER A 17 -15.70 3.39 -21.80
CA SER A 17 -15.68 4.08 -23.09
C SER A 17 -15.04 3.22 -24.17
N TYR A 18 -15.34 1.92 -24.25
CA TYR A 18 -14.94 1.03 -25.37
C TYR A 18 -15.89 -0.18 -25.47
N PRO A 19 -16.10 -0.76 -26.69
CA PRO A 19 -17.04 -1.85 -26.91
C PRO A 19 -16.56 -3.16 -26.24
N PHE A 20 -17.52 -3.95 -25.77
CA PHE A 20 -17.34 -5.20 -25.01
C PHE A 20 -16.28 -6.14 -25.60
N GLN A 21 -15.06 -6.06 -25.07
CA GLN A 21 -14.12 -7.18 -25.06
C GLN A 21 -14.40 -8.06 -23.84
N GLN A 22 -14.17 -9.35 -23.98
CA GLN A 22 -14.28 -10.35 -22.92
C GLN A 22 -13.31 -9.98 -21.79
N TYR A 23 -13.81 -9.33 -20.74
CA TYR A 23 -12.98 -8.91 -19.61
C TYR A 23 -12.92 -10.05 -18.58
N ASP A 24 -11.81 -10.78 -18.51
CA ASP A 24 -11.58 -11.83 -17.51
C ASP A 24 -11.32 -11.28 -16.09
N LYS A 25 -11.34 -9.95 -15.94
CA LYS A 25 -11.02 -9.23 -14.70
C LYS A 25 -12.02 -8.11 -14.43
N VAL A 26 -12.50 -8.03 -13.18
CA VAL A 26 -13.45 -7.01 -12.74
C VAL A 26 -12.95 -6.34 -11.45
N VAL A 27 -12.87 -5.01 -11.45
CA VAL A 27 -12.58 -4.23 -10.23
C VAL A 27 -13.82 -3.46 -9.82
N LEU A 28 -14.23 -3.63 -8.57
CA LEU A 28 -15.36 -2.91 -7.99
C LEU A 28 -14.88 -2.06 -6.81
N LEU A 29 -14.76 -0.76 -7.02
CA LEU A 29 -14.48 0.19 -5.95
C LEU A 29 -15.81 0.67 -5.35
N LEU A 30 -16.17 0.15 -4.19
CA LEU A 30 -17.44 0.46 -3.53
C LEU A 30 -17.22 1.42 -2.38
N ARG A 31 -17.51 2.70 -2.60
CA ARG A 31 -17.49 3.68 -1.52
C ARG A 31 -18.86 3.74 -0.85
N ARG A 32 -18.98 3.18 0.35
CA ARG A 32 -20.19 3.31 1.17
C ARG A 32 -19.93 4.18 2.39
N ARG A 33 -20.81 5.16 2.62
CA ARG A 33 -20.83 5.90 3.88
C ARG A 33 -21.49 5.00 4.94
N ASN A 34 -20.82 4.82 6.07
CA ASN A 34 -21.37 4.30 7.33
C ASN A 34 -21.77 2.81 7.37
N ARG A 35 -21.31 1.96 6.45
CA ARG A 35 -21.52 0.49 6.54
C ARG A 35 -20.33 -0.28 5.99
N VAL A 36 -19.81 -1.20 6.79
CA VAL A 36 -18.81 -2.19 6.37
C VAL A 36 -19.44 -3.16 5.38
N ILE A 37 -18.70 -3.47 4.33
CA ILE A 37 -19.01 -4.56 3.41
C ILE A 37 -18.38 -5.82 3.97
N GLY A 38 -19.17 -6.55 4.76
CA GLY A 38 -18.82 -7.90 5.21
C GLY A 38 -19.15 -8.95 4.15
N GLY A 39 -18.84 -10.21 4.43
CA GLY A 39 -19.02 -11.29 3.47
C GLY A 39 -20.46 -11.57 3.10
N THR A 40 -21.42 -11.37 4.00
CA THR A 40 -22.87 -11.47 3.66
C THR A 40 -23.28 -10.44 2.61
N TYR A 41 -22.71 -9.23 2.64
CA TYR A 41 -22.96 -8.21 1.62
C TYR A 41 -22.31 -8.60 0.29
N VAL A 42 -21.07 -9.06 0.30
CA VAL A 42 -20.39 -9.53 -0.91
C VAL A 42 -21.17 -10.68 -1.53
N GLN A 43 -21.63 -11.64 -0.72
CA GLN A 43 -22.42 -12.76 -1.18
C GLN A 43 -23.77 -12.29 -1.76
N HIS A 44 -24.60 -11.65 -0.95
CA HIS A 44 -25.98 -11.37 -1.33
C HIS A 44 -26.16 -10.20 -2.29
N ASP A 45 -25.37 -9.14 -2.13
CA ASP A 45 -25.56 -7.91 -2.89
C ASP A 45 -24.62 -7.81 -4.12
N ILE A 46 -23.64 -8.72 -4.24
CA ILE A 46 -22.71 -8.77 -5.38
C ILE A 46 -22.75 -10.13 -6.06
N LEU A 47 -22.34 -11.21 -5.38
CA LEU A 47 -22.15 -12.53 -6.01
C LEU A 47 -23.46 -13.20 -6.41
N ASP A 48 -24.55 -13.02 -5.66
CA ASP A 48 -25.87 -13.59 -5.98
C ASP A 48 -26.51 -12.88 -7.20
N TYR A 49 -26.26 -11.57 -7.36
CA TYR A 49 -26.75 -10.80 -8.52
C TYR A 49 -25.81 -10.84 -9.72
N MET A 50 -24.54 -11.16 -9.52
CA MET A 50 -23.51 -11.28 -10.55
C MET A 50 -22.81 -12.64 -10.45
N PRO A 51 -23.52 -13.75 -10.68
CA PRO A 51 -22.96 -15.10 -10.50
C PRO A 51 -21.74 -15.36 -11.39
N GLN A 52 -21.60 -14.63 -12.50
CA GLN A 52 -20.43 -14.74 -13.37
C GLN A 52 -19.14 -14.24 -12.71
N LEU A 53 -19.19 -13.43 -11.65
CA LEU A 53 -17.99 -13.07 -10.88
C LEU A 53 -17.29 -14.29 -10.27
N ARG A 54 -17.99 -15.42 -10.11
CA ARG A 54 -17.38 -16.69 -9.68
C ARG A 54 -16.43 -17.28 -10.71
N SER A 55 -16.57 -16.90 -11.99
CA SER A 55 -15.66 -17.30 -13.07
C SER A 55 -14.62 -16.22 -13.42
N PHE A 56 -14.65 -15.05 -12.78
CA PHE A 56 -13.76 -13.93 -13.08
C PHE A 56 -12.79 -13.64 -11.93
N THR A 57 -11.64 -13.06 -12.28
CA THR A 57 -10.77 -12.46 -11.26
C THR A 57 -11.44 -11.18 -10.77
N PHE A 58 -11.64 -11.02 -9.46
CA PHE A 58 -12.26 -9.83 -8.89
C PHE A 58 -11.47 -9.21 -7.75
N TYR A 59 -11.61 -7.89 -7.60
CA TYR A 59 -11.11 -7.14 -6.45
C TYR A 59 -12.15 -6.08 -6.06
N VAL A 60 -12.68 -6.22 -4.85
CA VAL A 60 -13.65 -5.33 -4.22
C VAL A 60 -12.96 -4.62 -3.06
N CYS A 61 -12.93 -3.28 -3.09
CA CYS A 61 -12.42 -2.49 -1.97
C CYS A 61 -13.47 -1.50 -1.50
N THR A 62 -13.60 -1.38 -0.18
CA THR A 62 -14.69 -0.67 0.47
C THR A 62 -14.14 0.17 1.61
N TYR A 63 -14.62 1.41 1.72
CA TYR A 63 -14.13 2.36 2.72
C TYR A 63 -15.25 2.72 3.68
N VAL A 64 -14.97 2.71 4.98
CA VAL A 64 -15.90 3.10 6.03
C VAL A 64 -15.28 4.21 6.87
N ASP A 65 -15.98 5.33 7.00
CA ASP A 65 -15.58 6.41 7.91
C ASP A 65 -15.87 5.97 9.36
N LEU A 66 -14.83 5.80 10.18
CA LEU A 66 -14.98 5.29 11.55
C LEU A 66 -15.63 6.29 12.52
N VAL A 67 -15.62 7.57 12.17
CA VAL A 67 -16.35 8.62 12.91
C VAL A 67 -17.86 8.31 12.99
N ALA A 68 -18.38 7.48 12.07
CA ALA A 68 -19.79 7.12 12.01
C ALA A 68 -20.12 5.72 12.57
N VAL A 69 -19.14 4.99 13.13
CA VAL A 69 -19.35 3.62 13.60
C VAL A 69 -19.17 3.55 15.13
N PRO A 70 -20.22 3.19 15.90
CA PRO A 70 -20.16 3.16 17.36
C PRO A 70 -19.38 1.97 17.96
N TYR A 71 -18.79 1.11 17.12
CA TYR A 71 -18.04 -0.08 17.55
C TYR A 71 -16.75 -0.22 16.74
N GLU A 72 -15.66 -0.60 17.42
CA GLU A 72 -14.41 -1.02 16.78
C GLU A 72 -14.66 -2.37 16.07
N LEU A 73 -14.84 -2.34 14.74
CA LEU A 73 -14.85 -3.59 13.97
C LEU A 73 -13.42 -4.10 13.84
N SER A 74 -13.13 -5.24 14.45
CA SER A 74 -11.83 -5.89 14.29
C SER A 74 -11.67 -6.45 12.87
N SER A 75 -10.41 -6.61 12.43
CA SER A 75 -10.09 -7.31 11.19
C SER A 75 -10.66 -8.73 11.19
N GLU A 76 -10.63 -9.35 12.35
CA GLU A 76 -11.09 -10.70 12.64
C GLU A 76 -12.60 -10.81 12.44
N ASP A 77 -13.39 -9.85 12.94
CA ASP A 77 -14.85 -9.85 12.77
C ASP A 77 -15.24 -9.82 11.28
N ILE A 78 -14.55 -8.99 10.49
CA ILE A 78 -14.81 -8.86 9.06
C ILE A 78 -14.34 -10.12 8.32
N GLN A 79 -13.18 -10.67 8.68
CA GLN A 79 -12.70 -11.95 8.14
C GLN A 79 -13.66 -13.10 8.46
N LEU A 80 -14.22 -13.14 9.67
CA LEU A 80 -15.23 -14.14 10.06
C LEU A 80 -16.49 -14.03 9.21
N THR A 81 -16.92 -12.82 8.83
CA THR A 81 -18.05 -12.69 7.88
C THR A 81 -17.74 -13.25 6.50
N LEU A 82 -16.46 -13.35 6.15
CA LEU A 82 -15.96 -13.82 4.85
C LEU A 82 -15.58 -15.30 4.86
N ALA A 83 -15.42 -15.91 6.05
CA ALA A 83 -15.07 -17.33 6.22
C ALA A 83 -16.09 -18.30 5.60
N ASN A 84 -17.32 -17.83 5.33
CA ASN A 84 -18.38 -18.61 4.70
C ASN A 84 -18.44 -18.45 3.17
N ILE A 85 -17.64 -17.56 2.58
CA ILE A 85 -17.51 -17.45 1.13
C ILE A 85 -16.37 -18.39 0.70
N GLU A 86 -16.60 -19.15 -0.37
CA GLU A 86 -15.77 -20.22 -0.96
C GLU A 86 -14.23 -20.06 -0.81
N GLN A 87 -13.51 -21.20 -0.81
CA GLN A 87 -12.05 -21.34 -0.57
C GLN A 87 -11.11 -20.52 -1.48
N HIS A 88 -11.63 -19.74 -2.43
CA HIS A 88 -10.87 -19.00 -3.44
C HIS A 88 -10.93 -17.48 -3.24
N ILE A 89 -11.22 -17.00 -2.03
CA ILE A 89 -11.35 -15.57 -1.75
C ILE A 89 -10.40 -15.16 -0.62
N GLY A 90 -9.59 -14.14 -0.89
CA GLY A 90 -8.76 -13.46 0.10
C GLY A 90 -9.45 -12.21 0.62
N SER A 91 -9.06 -11.79 1.82
CA SER A 91 -9.58 -10.56 2.42
C SER A 91 -8.55 -9.87 3.31
N MET A 92 -8.73 -8.57 3.51
CA MET A 92 -7.93 -7.77 4.43
C MET A 92 -8.68 -6.52 4.87
N VAL A 93 -8.35 -6.06 6.07
CA VAL A 93 -8.88 -4.82 6.65
C VAL A 93 -7.71 -3.97 7.10
N ASN A 94 -7.67 -2.72 6.65
CA ASN A 94 -6.60 -1.78 6.97
C ASN A 94 -7.18 -0.46 7.43
N TYR A 95 -6.50 0.20 8.36
CA TYR A 95 -6.89 1.50 8.85
C TYR A 95 -6.13 2.59 8.10
N VAL A 96 -6.83 3.41 7.34
CA VAL A 96 -6.23 4.44 6.50
C VAL A 96 -6.66 5.84 6.91
N THR A 97 -5.72 6.76 6.93
CA THR A 97 -5.98 8.18 7.15
C THR A 97 -6.39 8.87 5.84
N ASN A 98 -7.38 9.75 5.88
CA ASN A 98 -7.76 10.52 4.70
C ASN A 98 -6.68 11.59 4.41
N SER A 99 -5.74 11.29 3.51
CA SER A 99 -4.59 12.15 3.23
C SER A 99 -4.92 13.45 2.47
N VAL A 100 -6.13 13.57 1.91
CA VAL A 100 -6.44 14.66 0.96
C VAL A 100 -7.11 15.87 1.61
N ASN A 101 -7.68 15.75 2.81
CA ASN A 101 -8.27 16.89 3.51
C ASN A 101 -8.12 16.69 5.02
N PHE A 102 -7.41 17.63 5.67
CA PHE A 102 -7.11 17.70 7.12
C PHE A 102 -8.34 17.75 8.05
N VAL A 103 -9.54 17.49 7.53
CA VAL A 103 -10.80 17.49 8.28
C VAL A 103 -11.29 16.04 8.43
N TYR A 104 -10.76 15.44 9.49
CA TYR A 104 -11.19 14.29 10.30
C TYR A 104 -11.68 12.99 9.64
N GLY A 105 -10.95 11.93 9.98
CA GLY A 105 -11.48 10.56 10.06
C GLY A 105 -10.47 9.50 9.69
N VAL A 106 -10.18 8.59 10.63
CA VAL A 106 -9.65 7.27 10.28
C VAL A 106 -10.74 6.53 9.50
N ARG A 107 -10.35 5.90 8.40
CA ARG A 107 -11.22 5.02 7.62
C ARG A 107 -10.76 3.58 7.77
N ALA A 108 -11.68 2.64 7.82
CA ALA A 108 -11.36 1.25 7.54
C ALA A 108 -11.49 1.00 6.03
N ALA A 109 -10.44 0.50 5.40
CA ALA A 109 -10.44 -0.05 4.06
C ALA A 109 -10.60 -1.57 4.16
N CYS A 110 -11.73 -2.11 3.74
CA CYS A 110 -12.01 -3.55 3.72
C CYS A 110 -11.95 -4.02 2.27
N SER A 111 -11.08 -4.99 2.01
CA SER A 111 -10.81 -5.53 0.69
C SER A 111 -11.17 -7.02 0.63
N VAL A 112 -11.80 -7.44 -0.46
CA VAL A 112 -12.15 -8.83 -0.78
C VAL A 112 -11.75 -9.10 -2.23
N PHE A 113 -11.07 -10.20 -2.50
CA PHE A 113 -10.53 -10.48 -3.83
C PHE A 113 -10.47 -11.98 -4.13
N SER A 114 -10.50 -12.33 -5.41
CA SER A 114 -10.27 -13.71 -5.87
C SER A 114 -8.81 -14.12 -5.67
N LEU A 115 -8.60 -15.40 -5.38
CA LEU A 115 -7.30 -16.06 -5.33
C LEU A 115 -7.14 -17.03 -6.52
N PRO A 116 -5.97 -17.07 -7.19
CA PRO A 116 -4.83 -16.18 -7.00
C PRO A 116 -5.16 -14.73 -7.39
N PHE A 117 -4.51 -13.76 -6.74
CA PHE A 117 -4.74 -12.35 -7.03
C PHE A 117 -4.21 -11.99 -8.42
N GLY A 118 -5.10 -11.61 -9.33
CA GLY A 118 -4.77 -11.41 -10.75
C GLY A 118 -4.59 -9.96 -11.20
N PHE A 119 -4.54 -8.98 -10.28
CA PHE A 119 -4.30 -7.57 -10.65
C PHE A 119 -2.82 -7.19 -10.46
N ASP A 120 -2.38 -6.21 -11.24
CA ASP A 120 -1.03 -5.66 -11.22
C ASP A 120 -0.83 -4.52 -10.22
N TYR A 121 -1.92 -4.06 -9.60
CA TYR A 121 -1.90 -3.04 -8.56
C TYR A 121 -2.67 -3.46 -7.32
N LEU A 122 -2.20 -3.00 -6.17
CA LEU A 122 -2.88 -3.11 -4.89
C LEU A 122 -2.69 -1.82 -4.09
N ARG A 123 -3.72 -1.36 -3.39
CA ARG A 123 -3.67 -0.09 -2.65
C ARG A 123 -4.22 -0.26 -1.25
N ASP A 124 -3.82 0.65 -0.38
CA ASP A 124 -4.33 0.82 0.98
C ASP A 124 -4.15 -0.45 1.82
N ILE A 125 -2.96 -1.05 1.74
CA ILE A 125 -2.56 -2.16 2.61
C ILE A 125 -1.81 -1.66 3.84
N GLY A 126 -2.10 -2.23 5.01
CA GLY A 126 -1.48 -1.94 6.29
C GLY A 126 -0.88 -3.19 6.91
N ASN A 127 -0.57 -3.15 8.20
CA ASN A 127 0.14 -4.21 8.94
C ASN A 127 -0.55 -5.59 8.90
N ASN A 128 -1.87 -5.61 8.66
CA ASN A 128 -2.72 -6.80 8.74
C ASN A 128 -2.98 -7.50 7.39
N PHE A 129 -2.22 -7.17 6.35
CA PHE A 129 -2.39 -7.87 5.07
C PHE A 129 -2.02 -9.37 5.18
N PRO A 130 -2.72 -10.27 4.47
CA PRO A 130 -2.56 -11.71 4.62
C PRO A 130 -1.21 -12.19 4.10
N ASN A 131 -0.71 -13.30 4.65
CA ASN A 131 0.53 -13.93 4.22
C ASN A 131 0.34 -14.71 2.91
N ILE A 132 0.14 -13.97 1.81
CA ILE A 132 -0.10 -14.49 0.46
C ILE A 132 0.91 -13.85 -0.49
N VAL A 133 1.36 -14.62 -1.48
CA VAL A 133 2.22 -14.09 -2.56
C VAL A 133 1.35 -13.48 -3.66
N PHE A 134 1.47 -12.17 -3.82
CA PHE A 134 0.82 -11.39 -4.87
C PHE A 134 1.72 -11.32 -6.11
N SER A 135 1.84 -12.44 -6.81
CA SER A 135 2.79 -12.63 -7.92
C SER A 135 2.61 -11.67 -9.09
N SER A 136 1.40 -11.13 -9.30
CA SER A 136 1.10 -10.20 -10.40
C SER A 136 1.32 -8.73 -10.04
N VAL A 137 1.40 -8.39 -8.75
CA VAL A 137 1.39 -6.99 -8.31
C VAL A 137 2.75 -6.33 -8.52
N THR A 138 2.74 -5.24 -9.27
CA THR A 138 3.91 -4.40 -9.55
C THR A 138 3.77 -2.99 -8.99
N TYR A 139 2.56 -2.55 -8.63
CA TYR A 139 2.27 -1.24 -8.06
C TYR A 139 1.58 -1.38 -6.69
N LEU A 140 2.18 -0.80 -5.64
CA LEU A 140 1.70 -0.93 -4.28
C LEU A 140 1.61 0.43 -3.57
N VAL A 141 0.49 0.66 -2.89
CA VAL A 141 0.34 1.76 -1.92
C VAL A 141 0.11 1.15 -0.54
N ILE A 142 1.01 1.45 0.40
CA ILE A 142 0.89 1.03 1.79
C ILE A 142 0.48 2.22 2.66
N GLN A 143 -0.42 1.99 3.61
CA GLN A 143 -0.95 3.00 4.51
C GLN A 143 -1.51 2.35 5.78
N ASP A 144 -1.18 2.92 6.93
CA ASP A 144 -1.71 2.49 8.23
C ASP A 144 -1.72 3.66 9.23
N ILE A 145 -2.43 3.51 10.34
CA ILE A 145 -2.37 4.37 11.53
C ILE A 145 -1.31 3.91 12.54
N ILE A 146 -0.82 2.67 12.39
CA ILE A 146 0.24 2.08 13.21
C ILE A 146 1.56 2.17 12.42
N PRO A 147 2.72 2.44 13.04
CA PRO A 147 4.03 2.41 12.36
C PRO A 147 4.28 1.14 11.55
N PHE A 148 5.10 1.27 10.49
CA PHE A 148 5.62 0.11 9.76
C PHE A 148 7.01 -0.25 10.24
N GLU A 149 7.15 -1.34 10.98
CA GLU A 149 8.46 -1.79 11.45
C GLU A 149 9.28 -2.48 10.34
N HIS A 150 10.56 -2.73 10.61
CA HIS A 150 11.45 -3.39 9.65
C HIS A 150 10.88 -4.72 9.13
N GLU A 151 10.26 -5.54 10.00
CA GLU A 151 9.69 -6.82 9.58
C GLU A 151 8.47 -6.67 8.65
N PHE A 152 7.77 -5.54 8.73
CA PHE A 152 6.70 -5.23 7.77
C PHE A 152 7.29 -5.15 6.36
N PHE A 153 8.38 -4.41 6.16
CA PHE A 153 9.04 -4.32 4.86
C PHE A 153 9.64 -5.66 4.39
N MET A 154 10.06 -6.54 5.31
CA MET A 154 10.46 -7.91 4.94
C MET A 154 9.26 -8.70 4.40
N ARG A 155 8.10 -8.60 5.04
CA ARG A 155 6.86 -9.23 4.57
C ARG A 155 6.45 -8.69 3.21
N ILE A 156 6.59 -7.38 2.96
CA ILE A 156 6.32 -6.79 1.64
C ILE A 156 7.26 -7.39 0.59
N ALA A 157 8.57 -7.42 0.81
CA ALA A 157 9.50 -7.98 -0.16
C ALA A 157 9.22 -9.46 -0.51
N ARG A 158 8.77 -10.26 0.47
CA ARG A 158 8.39 -11.67 0.26
C ARG A 158 7.06 -11.82 -0.47
N SER A 159 6.09 -10.95 -0.16
CA SER A 159 4.72 -11.06 -0.69
C SER A 159 4.56 -10.44 -2.07
N PHE A 160 5.44 -9.49 -2.45
CA PHE A 160 5.38 -8.73 -3.70
C PHE A 160 6.70 -8.87 -4.49
N PRO A 161 7.01 -10.07 -5.01
CA PRO A 161 8.33 -10.34 -5.61
C PRO A 161 8.62 -9.52 -6.87
N LEU A 162 7.59 -9.06 -7.60
CA LEU A 162 7.72 -8.25 -8.83
C LEU A 162 7.46 -6.75 -8.61
N LEU A 163 7.52 -6.28 -7.37
CA LEU A 163 7.20 -4.90 -7.03
C LEU A 163 8.12 -3.89 -7.74
N LYS A 164 7.52 -2.98 -8.51
CA LYS A 164 8.19 -1.91 -9.25
C LYS A 164 7.94 -0.52 -8.67
N HIS A 165 6.75 -0.30 -8.13
CA HIS A 165 6.34 1.00 -7.58
C HIS A 165 5.83 0.81 -6.15
N LEU A 166 6.44 1.50 -5.19
CA LEU A 166 6.02 1.48 -3.79
C LEU A 166 5.75 2.91 -3.31
N PHE A 167 4.54 3.15 -2.81
CA PHE A 167 4.15 4.41 -2.19
C PHE A 167 3.79 4.19 -0.73
N ILE A 168 4.43 4.93 0.17
CA ILE A 168 4.27 4.82 1.61
C ILE A 168 3.51 6.05 2.12
N ARG A 169 2.45 5.80 2.88
CA ARG A 169 1.62 6.84 3.51
C ARG A 169 1.43 6.52 4.97
N ASN A 170 2.40 6.89 5.80
CA ASN A 170 2.33 6.66 7.23
C ASN A 170 3.17 7.72 7.93
N LYS A 171 2.56 8.54 8.76
CA LYS A 171 3.28 9.65 9.43
C LYS A 171 3.87 9.23 10.77
N GLU A 172 3.57 8.02 11.24
CA GLU A 172 4.10 7.51 12.50
C GLU A 172 5.54 7.05 12.32
N SER A 173 6.38 7.36 13.30
CA SER A 173 7.79 6.96 13.35
C SER A 173 7.95 5.48 13.69
N GLN A 174 9.02 4.85 13.21
CA GLN A 174 9.35 3.47 13.58
C GLN A 174 9.77 3.41 15.06
N ASN A 175 9.40 2.33 15.76
CA ASN A 175 9.77 2.16 17.15
C ASN A 175 11.19 1.56 17.28
N LEU A 176 12.18 2.45 17.42
CA LEU A 176 13.59 2.08 17.59
C LEU A 176 13.88 1.15 18.78
N ASN A 177 12.99 1.05 19.77
CA ASN A 177 13.20 0.20 20.96
C ASN A 177 12.95 -1.29 20.67
N GLY A 178 12.22 -1.64 19.60
CA GLY A 178 12.03 -3.03 19.16
C GLY A 178 13.33 -3.68 18.67
N LEU A 179 14.27 -2.87 18.17
CA LEU A 179 15.60 -3.32 17.71
C LEU A 179 16.53 -3.76 18.86
N MET A 180 16.32 -3.29 20.09
CA MET A 180 17.19 -3.61 21.23
C MET A 180 16.65 -4.65 22.20
N THR A 181 15.36 -5.01 22.14
CA THR A 181 14.70 -5.84 23.17
C THR A 181 14.53 -7.32 22.82
N LEU A 182 14.99 -7.78 21.66
CA LEU A 182 14.93 -9.20 21.25
C LEU A 182 16.32 -9.78 20.95
N SER A 183 17.24 -9.63 21.90
CA SER A 183 18.45 -10.45 22.00
C SER A 183 18.05 -11.81 22.60
N SER A 184 17.85 -12.85 21.79
CA SER A 184 18.89 -13.89 21.70
C SER A 184 18.70 -14.92 20.57
N ASP A 185 17.67 -14.83 19.72
CA ASP A 185 17.37 -15.88 18.72
C ASP A 185 17.08 -15.42 17.27
N ASN A 186 17.09 -14.13 16.95
CA ASN A 186 16.64 -13.64 15.63
C ASN A 186 17.78 -13.23 14.67
N CYS A 187 18.39 -14.21 13.99
CA CYS A 187 19.30 -13.96 12.85
C CYS A 187 18.63 -13.25 11.64
N GLN A 188 17.29 -13.09 11.61
CA GLN A 188 16.57 -12.47 10.49
C GLN A 188 16.50 -10.93 10.55
N LEU A 189 16.65 -10.32 11.73
CA LEU A 189 16.54 -8.86 11.92
C LEU A 189 17.72 -8.06 11.33
N HIS A 190 18.84 -8.73 11.02
CA HIS A 190 19.98 -8.12 10.34
C HIS A 190 20.04 -8.44 8.84
N SER A 191 18.98 -9.05 8.29
CA SER A 191 18.97 -9.37 6.87
C SER A 191 18.60 -8.13 6.05
N ILE A 192 19.51 -7.75 5.13
CA ILE A 192 19.25 -6.66 4.17
C ILE A 192 18.03 -7.04 3.33
N ILE A 193 16.99 -6.21 3.37
CA ILE A 193 15.77 -6.42 2.58
C ILE A 193 16.08 -6.14 1.12
N LYS A 194 15.69 -7.02 0.21
CA LYS A 194 15.98 -6.87 -1.22
C LYS A 194 14.71 -6.55 -1.98
N TYR A 195 14.76 -5.46 -2.75
CA TYR A 195 13.72 -5.04 -3.68
C TYR A 195 14.30 -4.99 -5.10
N PRO A 196 14.50 -6.15 -5.76
CA PRO A 196 15.28 -6.25 -6.99
C PRO A 196 14.65 -5.52 -8.18
N HIS A 197 13.34 -5.26 -8.15
CA HIS A 197 12.60 -4.65 -9.25
C HIS A 197 12.06 -3.26 -8.95
N LEU A 198 12.28 -2.74 -7.73
CA LEU A 198 11.73 -1.45 -7.33
C LEU A 198 12.41 -0.32 -8.11
N THR A 199 11.64 0.36 -8.95
CA THR A 199 12.09 1.47 -9.80
C THR A 199 11.61 2.82 -9.28
N ILE A 200 10.45 2.86 -8.63
CA ILE A 200 9.85 4.09 -8.09
C ILE A 200 9.52 3.89 -6.61
N LEU A 201 10.04 4.78 -5.77
CA LEU A 201 9.67 4.88 -4.35
C LEU A 201 9.04 6.24 -4.09
N GLY A 202 7.89 6.28 -3.42
CA GLY A 202 7.22 7.52 -3.02
C GLY A 202 6.94 7.57 -1.54
N VAL A 203 7.41 8.62 -0.87
CA VAL A 203 7.40 8.79 0.60
C VAL A 203 7.00 10.21 1.03
N VAL A 204 6.44 11.02 0.12
CA VAL A 204 5.96 12.41 0.35
C VAL A 204 4.86 12.53 1.42
N SER A 205 4.31 11.42 1.91
CA SER A 205 3.31 11.42 3.00
C SER A 205 3.69 10.45 4.11
N ALA A 206 5.00 10.23 4.27
CA ALA A 206 5.54 9.26 5.18
C ALA A 206 6.50 9.93 6.19
N HIS A 207 6.68 9.30 7.36
CA HIS A 207 7.73 9.67 8.30
C HIS A 207 9.12 9.43 7.68
N ARG A 208 10.11 10.23 8.07
CA ARG A 208 11.48 10.15 7.55
C ARG A 208 12.19 8.83 7.83
N ASP A 209 11.77 8.06 8.84
CA ASP A 209 12.36 6.75 9.12
C ASP A 209 12.18 5.79 7.94
N TYR A 210 11.08 5.93 7.19
CA TYR A 210 10.85 5.13 5.98
C TYR A 210 11.79 5.53 4.83
N ILE A 211 12.21 6.79 4.77
CA ILE A 211 13.26 7.23 3.85
C ILE A 211 14.57 6.53 4.24
N GLU A 212 14.94 6.58 5.52
CA GLU A 212 16.15 5.93 6.01
C GLU A 212 16.12 4.42 5.77
N GLN A 213 15.00 3.74 6.05
CA GLN A 213 14.82 2.31 5.82
C GLN A 213 15.19 1.91 4.39
N PHE A 214 14.80 2.70 3.37
CA PHE A 214 15.04 2.37 1.96
C PHE A 214 16.35 2.92 1.40
N LEU A 215 16.84 4.06 1.90
CA LEU A 215 18.09 4.63 1.42
C LEU A 215 19.30 3.97 2.06
N ASP A 216 19.24 3.58 3.33
CA ASP A 216 20.37 2.96 4.04
C ASP A 216 20.64 1.57 3.48
N GLU A 217 21.81 1.39 2.86
CA GLU A 217 22.21 0.15 2.21
C GLU A 217 22.40 -1.03 3.19
N THR A 218 22.57 -0.74 4.48
CA THR A 218 22.66 -1.75 5.53
C THR A 218 21.28 -2.30 5.92
N LYS A 219 20.20 -1.58 5.57
CA LYS A 219 18.81 -1.98 5.84
C LYS A 219 18.14 -2.54 4.58
N THR A 220 18.30 -1.87 3.44
CA THR A 220 17.60 -2.22 2.20
C THR A 220 18.50 -2.07 0.97
N PHE A 221 18.42 -3.07 0.08
CA PHE A 221 19.04 -3.07 -1.22
C PHE A 221 18.00 -2.87 -2.33
N VAL A 222 18.06 -1.70 -2.99
CA VAL A 222 17.17 -1.27 -4.08
C VAL A 222 17.96 -1.04 -5.38
N PRO A 223 18.40 -2.11 -6.07
CA PRO A 223 19.32 -1.98 -7.19
C PRO A 223 18.78 -1.21 -8.40
N CYS A 224 17.45 -1.15 -8.56
CA CYS A 224 16.80 -0.57 -9.73
C CYS A 224 16.12 0.79 -9.44
N LEU A 225 16.32 1.38 -8.26
CA LEU A 225 15.65 2.63 -7.90
C LEU A 225 16.14 3.77 -8.81
N THR A 226 15.24 4.30 -9.64
CA THR A 226 15.53 5.39 -10.57
C THR A 226 14.71 6.64 -10.31
N GLU A 227 13.53 6.52 -9.70
CA GLU A 227 12.67 7.66 -9.37
C GLU A 227 12.35 7.66 -7.87
N PHE A 228 12.47 8.84 -7.26
CA PHE A 228 12.21 9.01 -5.84
C PHE A 228 11.32 10.23 -5.58
N GLU A 229 10.15 10.01 -5.01
CA GLU A 229 9.22 11.08 -4.61
C GLU A 229 9.35 11.33 -3.11
N VAL A 230 9.88 12.49 -2.70
CA VAL A 230 10.25 12.78 -1.31
C VAL A 230 10.27 14.29 -1.06
N TYR A 231 10.08 14.74 0.18
CA TYR A 231 10.38 16.12 0.57
C TYR A 231 11.90 16.31 0.68
N VAL A 232 12.40 17.41 0.11
CA VAL A 232 13.85 17.69 0.08
C VAL A 232 14.43 17.81 1.49
N ASP A 233 13.71 18.41 2.43
CA ASP A 233 14.18 18.59 3.81
C ASP A 233 14.32 17.27 4.57
N ASP A 234 13.37 16.34 4.39
CA ASP A 234 13.47 15.00 4.96
C ASP A 234 14.64 14.23 4.34
N LEU A 235 14.84 14.38 3.02
CA LEU A 235 15.96 13.77 2.30
C LEU A 235 17.31 14.29 2.80
N LYS A 236 17.46 15.60 2.96
CA LYS A 236 18.66 16.21 3.55
C LYS A 236 18.92 15.70 4.96
N THR A 237 17.88 15.63 5.78
CA THR A 237 17.98 15.12 7.16
C THR A 237 18.54 13.70 7.19
N VAL A 238 17.96 12.79 6.39
CA VAL A 238 18.36 11.37 6.37
C VAL A 238 19.76 11.16 5.79
N THR A 239 20.12 11.95 4.77
CA THR A 239 21.43 11.90 4.12
C THR A 239 22.50 12.73 4.82
N LYS A 240 22.16 13.40 5.93
CA LYS A 240 23.02 14.37 6.64
C LYS A 240 23.59 15.41 5.68
N ASP A 241 22.71 16.15 5.02
CA ASP A 241 23.04 17.11 3.97
C ASP A 241 23.91 16.50 2.87
N PHE A 242 23.54 15.29 2.41
CA PHE A 242 24.23 14.57 1.36
C PHE A 242 25.69 14.18 1.68
N THR A 243 26.00 13.90 2.96
CA THR A 243 27.35 13.46 3.40
C THR A 243 27.39 12.03 3.96
N ARG A 244 26.23 11.42 4.22
CA ARG A 244 26.15 10.07 4.80
C ARG A 244 26.52 8.99 3.77
N GLU A 245 27.52 8.17 4.02
CA GLU A 245 27.98 7.17 3.03
C GLU A 245 27.01 5.97 2.90
N GLU A 246 26.35 5.56 3.99
CA GLU A 246 25.47 4.39 3.98
C GLU A 246 24.25 4.57 3.07
N THR A 247 23.82 5.80 2.82
CA THR A 247 22.69 6.10 1.93
C THR A 247 23.12 6.36 0.48
N ARG A 248 24.42 6.53 0.23
CA ARG A 248 24.97 7.03 -1.04
C ARG A 248 24.77 6.05 -2.19
N ARG A 249 24.97 4.76 -1.97
CA ARG A 249 24.89 3.74 -3.04
C ARG A 249 23.49 3.62 -3.65
N ASN A 250 22.46 3.69 -2.81
CA ASN A 250 21.07 3.64 -3.27
C ASN A 250 20.69 4.95 -3.96
N CYS A 251 21.14 6.10 -3.43
CA CYS A 251 20.92 7.41 -4.06
C CYS A 251 21.61 7.57 -5.42
N ALA A 252 22.80 7.01 -5.61
CA ALA A 252 23.60 7.22 -6.82
C ALA A 252 22.93 6.77 -8.13
N LYS A 253 21.90 5.93 -8.05
CA LYS A 253 21.16 5.36 -9.19
C LYS A 253 19.91 6.16 -9.55
N VAL A 254 19.47 7.05 -8.66
CA VAL A 254 18.27 7.87 -8.84
C VAL A 254 18.53 8.88 -9.97
N LYS A 255 17.66 8.84 -10.97
CA LYS A 255 17.66 9.69 -12.17
C LYS A 255 16.65 10.82 -12.09
N LYS A 256 15.68 10.71 -11.19
CA LYS A 256 14.64 11.72 -10.99
C LYS A 256 14.23 11.79 -9.53
N ILE A 257 14.29 13.01 -8.97
CA ILE A 257 13.69 13.33 -7.68
C ILE A 257 12.46 14.19 -7.94
N THR A 258 11.33 13.81 -7.39
CA THR A 258 10.09 14.59 -7.43
C THR A 258 9.79 15.07 -6.02
N SER A 259 9.62 16.36 -5.84
CA SER A 259 9.31 17.00 -4.56
C SER A 259 8.23 18.06 -4.80
N ILE A 260 7.46 18.40 -3.76
CA ILE A 260 6.54 19.54 -3.80
C ILE A 260 7.32 20.85 -3.91
N GLU A 261 8.45 20.93 -3.22
CA GLU A 261 9.35 22.07 -3.27
C GLU A 261 10.40 21.87 -4.37
N PRO A 262 10.82 22.96 -5.05
CA PRO A 262 11.87 22.87 -6.05
C PRO A 262 13.17 22.37 -5.43
N VAL A 263 13.79 21.40 -6.09
CA VAL A 263 15.10 20.87 -5.69
C VAL A 263 16.17 21.90 -6.03
N VAL A 264 16.80 22.48 -5.01
CA VAL A 264 17.92 23.41 -5.21
C VAL A 264 19.17 22.60 -5.52
N HIS A 265 19.78 22.86 -6.68
CA HIS A 265 21.02 22.21 -7.09
C HIS A 265 22.21 22.73 -6.28
N SER A 266 22.85 21.85 -5.52
CA SER A 266 24.15 22.08 -4.86
C SER A 266 25.20 21.09 -5.38
N GLU A 267 26.47 21.42 -5.22
CA GLU A 267 27.58 20.52 -5.59
C GLU A 267 27.48 19.18 -4.84
N ASP A 268 27.16 19.22 -3.55
CA ASP A 268 26.95 18.00 -2.75
C ASP A 268 25.82 17.15 -3.31
N LEU A 269 24.68 17.74 -3.68
CA LEU A 269 23.57 17.03 -4.32
C LEU A 269 24.02 16.37 -5.63
N CYS A 270 24.82 17.07 -6.45
CA CYS A 270 25.36 16.55 -7.70
C CYS A 270 26.27 15.33 -7.49
N LEU A 271 27.16 15.39 -6.50
CA LEU A 271 28.06 14.29 -6.15
C LEU A 271 27.34 13.10 -5.53
N TYR A 272 26.24 13.37 -4.83
CA TYR A 272 25.44 12.35 -4.14
C TYR A 272 24.45 11.64 -5.06
N PHE A 273 23.96 12.35 -6.08
CA PHE A 273 23.04 11.85 -7.10
C PHE A 273 23.60 12.02 -8.52
N PRO A 274 24.72 11.37 -8.87
CA PRO A 274 25.38 11.52 -10.16
C PRO A 274 24.52 11.15 -11.37
N SER A 275 23.44 10.36 -11.18
CA SER A 275 22.54 9.94 -12.25
C SER A 275 21.41 10.92 -12.55
N LEU A 276 21.18 11.95 -11.72
CA LEU A 276 20.19 13.00 -11.99
C LEU A 276 20.55 13.89 -13.20
N TYR A 277 21.83 13.88 -13.59
CA TYR A 277 22.40 14.82 -14.57
C TYR A 277 22.95 14.12 -15.83
N LYS A 278 22.55 12.86 -16.06
CA LYS A 278 22.92 12.06 -17.23
C LYS A 278 21.69 11.76 -18.08
#